data_AF-A0A8H7TGT5-F1
#
_entry.id   AF-A0A8H7TGT5-F1
#
_cell.length_a   1.000
_cell.length_b   1.000
_cell.length_c   1.000
_cell.angle_alpha   90.00
_cell.angle_beta   90.00
_cell.angle_gamma   90.00
#
_symmetry.space_group_name_H-M   'P 1'
#
loop_
_entity.id
_entity.type
_entity.pdbx_description
1 polymer ?
#
loop_
_entity_poly.entity_id
_entity_poly.type
_entity_poly.pdbx_seq_one_letter_code
_entity_poly.pdbx_strand_id
1 'polypeptide(L)'
;MRYLTPSVPAPGRSKVFVDIHVRAAIAQTLKERAIQTVATREEATTTGSDRLPNTDASLQFPGGGAVDVSAISDVEEVTLLARGGYNSIWLVNLDTNLEITQPTFNNGSSSEHRLIDRYIVRIPCADSLLPCQVSNEVAFRRFVVSKHVFVPQVYAYSATSDPDTSYIAEEYIEGIPLSTVWTTFNSSQKDSIAHKVASIVVDLAEIRFPKIGGLVPETFDPAPTVEGSKLFKGRGKFHRKDYYHIGPYESTKEYMLASYDKEIYYYSNADEDDIDESLFEDISVANFVEHLREKRAVTEKMDIKDEPFVLVHGDLHGRNILMSGDQVAAVLDWEFAGSYPWSEVLSDGGIDVVEADSEELEEENEIWGGKIREYVEDLVEKRGWEKGDVEVLLGEGNRGLAVVRGEMVP
;
A
#
# COMPACT_ATOMS: atom_id res chain seq x y z
N MET A 1 -4.69 -1.28 -70.97
CA MET A 1 -5.91 -1.95 -70.49
C MET A 1 -5.74 -2.16 -68.99
N ARG A 2 -6.43 -1.39 -68.14
CA ARG A 2 -7.70 -1.77 -67.45
C ARG A 2 -7.41 -2.85 -66.38
N TYR A 3 -7.63 -2.71 -65.06
CA TYR A 3 -8.51 -1.85 -64.26
C TYR A 3 -8.03 -1.76 -62.78
N LEU A 4 -8.40 -0.66 -62.11
CA LEU A 4 -8.51 -0.53 -60.65
C LEU A 4 -9.91 -1.01 -60.19
N THR A 5 -9.99 -1.69 -59.04
CA THR A 5 -11.10 -1.61 -58.06
C THR A 5 -10.59 -1.98 -56.64
N PRO A 6 -11.27 -1.51 -55.57
CA PRO A 6 -10.67 -1.22 -54.27
C PRO A 6 -10.91 -2.31 -53.21
N SER A 7 -9.91 -2.57 -52.35
CA SER A 7 -10.12 -3.34 -51.12
C SER A 7 -10.41 -2.41 -49.94
N VAL A 8 -11.61 -2.59 -49.40
CA VAL A 8 -12.17 -2.06 -48.15
C VAL A 8 -11.14 -2.02 -47.00
N PRO A 9 -11.11 -0.98 -46.14
CA PRO A 9 -10.27 -0.97 -44.96
C PRO A 9 -10.76 -2.01 -43.93
N ALA A 10 -9.84 -2.85 -43.45
CA ALA A 10 -10.11 -3.79 -42.37
C ALA A 10 -10.44 -3.03 -41.06
N PRO A 11 -11.56 -3.31 -40.38
CA PRO A 11 -11.87 -2.73 -39.09
C PRO A 11 -11.16 -3.57 -38.02
N GLY A 12 -10.05 -3.07 -37.46
CA GLY A 12 -9.28 -3.87 -36.50
C GLY A 12 -8.31 -3.11 -35.61
N ARG A 13 -8.41 -1.78 -35.50
CA ARG A 13 -7.48 -0.99 -34.67
C ARG A 13 -8.13 -0.01 -33.68
N SER A 14 -9.46 -0.02 -33.54
CA SER A 14 -10.19 1.02 -32.82
C SER A 14 -10.71 0.63 -31.42
N LYS A 15 -10.61 -0.62 -30.95
CA LYS A 15 -11.18 -1.01 -29.64
C LYS A 15 -10.28 -0.78 -28.42
N VAL A 16 -8.95 -0.84 -28.56
CA VAL A 16 -8.02 -0.70 -27.41
C VAL A 16 -7.77 0.77 -27.02
N PHE A 17 -7.94 1.70 -27.96
CA PHE A 17 -7.66 3.13 -27.73
C PHE A 17 -8.81 3.91 -27.06
N VAL A 18 -10.06 3.46 -27.21
CA VAL A 18 -11.22 4.12 -26.59
C VAL A 18 -11.21 3.94 -25.08
N ASP A 19 -10.68 2.82 -24.61
CA ASP A 19 -10.70 2.40 -23.21
C ASP A 19 -9.73 3.21 -22.32
N ILE A 20 -8.55 3.57 -22.83
CA ILE A 20 -7.55 4.37 -22.09
C ILE A 20 -7.97 5.83 -21.96
N HIS A 21 -8.66 6.39 -22.97
CA HIS A 21 -9.05 7.82 -22.96
C HIS A 21 -10.22 8.10 -22.01
N VAL A 22 -11.19 7.19 -21.88
CA VAL A 22 -12.29 7.34 -20.91
C VAL A 22 -11.78 7.22 -19.47
N ARG A 23 -10.83 6.31 -19.22
CA ARG A 23 -10.23 6.08 -17.89
C ARG A 23 -9.36 7.24 -17.41
N ALA A 24 -8.51 7.78 -18.29
CA ALA A 24 -7.70 8.97 -18.00
C ALA A 24 -8.58 10.22 -17.84
N ALA A 25 -9.62 10.38 -18.67
CA ALA A 25 -10.56 11.48 -18.58
C ALA A 25 -11.39 11.45 -17.28
N ILE A 26 -11.81 10.27 -16.80
CA ILE A 26 -12.51 10.13 -15.52
C ILE A 26 -11.59 10.51 -14.36
N ALA A 27 -10.38 9.94 -14.29
CA ALA A 27 -9.42 10.28 -13.25
C ALA A 27 -9.07 11.79 -13.25
N GLN A 28 -8.90 12.38 -14.43
CA GLN A 28 -8.64 13.82 -14.59
C GLN A 28 -9.85 14.68 -14.18
N THR A 29 -11.07 14.30 -14.60
CA THR A 29 -12.31 15.03 -14.27
C THR A 29 -12.64 14.97 -12.78
N LEU A 30 -12.40 13.84 -12.12
CA LEU A 30 -12.60 13.69 -10.68
C LEU A 30 -11.65 14.58 -9.87
N LYS A 31 -10.40 14.74 -10.32
CA LYS A 31 -9.43 15.63 -9.66
C LYS A 31 -9.76 17.10 -9.83
N GLU A 32 -10.09 17.55 -11.05
CA GLU A 32 -10.47 18.95 -11.32
C GLU A 32 -11.63 19.41 -10.43
N ARG A 33 -12.57 18.50 -10.11
CA ARG A 33 -13.75 18.80 -9.28
C ARG A 33 -13.51 18.57 -7.77
N ALA A 34 -12.64 17.64 -7.38
CA ALA A 34 -12.19 17.51 -5.99
C ALA A 34 -11.45 18.77 -5.50
N ILE A 35 -10.65 19.40 -6.36
CA ILE A 35 -9.99 20.68 -6.09
C ILE A 35 -11.02 21.82 -5.90
N GLN A 36 -12.07 21.88 -6.73
CA GLN A 36 -13.14 22.89 -6.59
C GLN A 36 -13.97 22.75 -5.32
N THR A 37 -14.19 21.51 -4.84
CA THR A 37 -14.94 21.25 -3.60
C THR A 37 -14.15 21.64 -2.35
N VAL A 38 -12.82 21.62 -2.41
CA VAL A 38 -11.93 22.10 -1.34
C VAL A 38 -11.80 23.63 -1.37
N ALA A 39 -11.61 24.23 -2.55
CA ALA A 39 -11.50 25.69 -2.70
C ALA A 39 -12.76 26.44 -2.24
N THR A 40 -13.94 25.87 -2.45
CA THR A 40 -15.22 26.45 -1.97
C THR A 40 -15.43 26.32 -0.46
N ARG A 41 -14.71 25.40 0.22
CA ARG A 41 -14.70 25.30 1.68
C ARG A 41 -13.71 26.25 2.33
N GLU A 42 -12.53 26.47 1.74
CA GLU A 42 -11.53 27.42 2.27
C GLU A 42 -11.98 28.88 2.14
N GLU A 43 -12.74 29.24 1.10
CA GLU A 43 -13.35 30.58 1.01
C GLU A 43 -14.47 30.82 2.04
N ALA A 44 -14.99 29.77 2.70
CA ALA A 44 -16.04 29.87 3.72
C ALA A 44 -15.52 29.92 5.16
N THR A 45 -14.22 29.69 5.40
CA THR A 45 -13.62 29.66 6.75
C THR A 45 -12.40 30.58 6.85
N THR A 46 -12.58 31.88 6.59
CA THR A 46 -11.64 32.92 7.05
C THR A 46 -12.21 33.64 8.27
N THR A 47 -12.12 33.01 9.45
CA THR A 47 -11.95 33.71 10.73
C THR A 47 -11.43 32.76 11.82
N GLY A 48 -10.13 32.86 12.15
CA GLY A 48 -9.65 32.84 13.54
C GLY A 48 -9.07 31.55 14.13
N SER A 49 -7.77 31.66 14.48
CA SER A 49 -7.07 31.09 15.64
C SER A 49 -6.43 29.70 15.52
N ASP A 50 -5.09 29.75 15.55
CA ASP A 50 -4.09 28.73 15.84
C ASP A 50 -4.49 27.67 16.87
N ARG A 51 -4.33 26.40 16.49
CA ARG A 51 -3.95 25.25 17.33
C ARG A 51 -3.57 24.06 16.42
N LEU A 52 -2.50 23.36 16.83
CA LEU A 52 -1.87 22.19 16.19
C LEU A 52 -2.89 21.14 15.71
N PRO A 53 -2.71 20.51 14.52
CA PRO A 53 -3.49 19.35 14.16
C PRO A 53 -3.02 18.14 14.98
N ASN A 54 -3.78 17.82 16.01
CA ASN A 54 -3.73 16.52 16.69
C ASN A 54 -4.03 15.43 15.65
N THR A 55 -3.28 14.32 15.66
CA THR A 55 -3.52 13.08 14.87
C THR A 55 -4.77 12.32 15.32
N ASP A 56 -5.71 13.04 15.92
CA ASP A 56 -6.81 12.52 16.71
C ASP A 56 -8.08 13.24 16.27
N ALA A 57 -8.55 12.83 15.09
CA ALA A 57 -9.88 13.18 14.62
C ALA A 57 -10.39 11.99 13.80
N SER A 58 -11.19 11.17 14.47
CA SER A 58 -12.27 10.41 13.85
C SER A 58 -13.13 11.39 13.04
N LEU A 59 -12.76 11.62 11.79
CA LEU A 59 -13.55 12.40 10.85
C LEU A 59 -14.75 11.54 10.44
N GLN A 60 -15.78 11.52 11.29
CA GLN A 60 -17.13 11.22 10.83
C GLN A 60 -17.54 12.32 9.85
N PHE A 61 -17.44 12.02 8.56
CA PHE A 61 -17.86 12.93 7.51
C PHE A 61 -19.36 12.76 7.19
N PRO A 62 -20.16 13.83 7.27
CA PRO A 62 -21.53 13.81 6.79
C PRO A 62 -21.55 13.88 5.26
N GLY A 63 -21.96 12.79 4.62
CA GLY A 63 -22.37 12.72 3.21
C GLY A 63 -21.24 12.68 2.18
N GLY A 64 -21.01 11.51 1.58
CA GLY A 64 -20.25 11.39 0.34
C GLY A 64 -20.90 12.23 -0.75
N GLY A 65 -20.17 13.20 -1.29
CA GLY A 65 -20.66 14.08 -2.35
C GLY A 65 -20.55 13.37 -3.70
N ALA A 66 -21.69 13.16 -4.37
CA ALA A 66 -21.71 12.71 -5.76
C ALA A 66 -21.11 13.79 -6.66
N VAL A 67 -20.22 13.41 -7.58
CA VAL A 67 -19.64 14.32 -8.57
C VAL A 67 -20.55 14.39 -9.79
N ASP A 68 -20.82 15.60 -10.32
CA ASP A 68 -21.53 15.72 -11.60
C ASP A 68 -20.66 15.16 -12.74
N VAL A 69 -21.16 14.10 -13.37
CA VAL A 69 -20.48 13.32 -14.41
C VAL A 69 -21.10 13.52 -15.79
N SER A 70 -21.98 14.51 -15.96
CA SER A 70 -22.72 14.75 -17.22
C SER A 70 -21.85 14.95 -18.47
N ALA A 71 -20.57 15.28 -18.29
CA ALA A 71 -19.58 15.43 -19.35
C ALA A 71 -18.78 14.15 -19.67
N ILE A 72 -18.95 13.10 -18.87
CA ILE A 72 -18.26 11.81 -19.00
C ILE A 72 -19.26 10.80 -19.56
N SER A 73 -19.03 10.34 -20.78
CA SER A 73 -19.87 9.30 -21.37
C SER A 73 -19.81 8.01 -20.55
N ASP A 74 -20.96 7.35 -20.41
CA ASP A 74 -21.10 6.01 -19.82
C ASP A 74 -20.86 5.92 -18.29
N VAL A 75 -20.76 7.05 -17.59
CA VAL A 75 -20.67 7.10 -16.12
C VAL A 75 -21.97 7.64 -15.52
N GLU A 76 -22.62 6.82 -14.69
CA GLU A 76 -23.86 7.16 -14.00
C GLU A 76 -23.57 8.06 -12.79
N GLU A 77 -22.61 7.65 -11.96
CA GLU A 77 -22.32 8.28 -10.68
C GLU A 77 -20.85 8.06 -10.30
N VAL A 78 -20.26 9.04 -9.63
CA VAL A 78 -19.01 8.85 -8.91
C VAL A 78 -19.11 9.33 -7.47
N THR A 79 -18.69 8.46 -6.56
CA THR A 79 -18.79 8.65 -5.12
C THR A 79 -17.42 8.51 -4.46
N LEU A 80 -16.99 9.52 -3.71
CA LEU A 80 -15.81 9.40 -2.85
C LEU A 80 -16.12 8.44 -1.69
N LEU A 81 -15.42 7.31 -1.63
CA LEU A 81 -15.57 6.34 -0.54
C LEU A 81 -14.65 6.67 0.63
N ALA A 82 -13.40 7.04 0.35
CA ALA A 82 -12.40 7.31 1.38
C ALA A 82 -11.33 8.29 0.87
N ARG A 83 -10.75 9.05 1.79
CA ARG A 83 -9.54 9.84 1.57
C ARG A 83 -8.56 9.54 2.70
N GLY A 84 -7.48 8.85 2.36
CA GLY A 84 -6.37 8.59 3.27
C GLY A 84 -5.25 9.62 3.11
N GLY A 85 -4.15 9.40 3.84
CA GLY A 85 -2.94 10.22 3.72
C GLY A 85 -2.29 10.14 2.34
N TYR A 86 -2.34 8.97 1.70
CA TYR A 86 -1.64 8.73 0.44
C TYR A 86 -2.54 8.66 -0.78
N ASN A 87 -3.80 8.26 -0.63
CA ASN A 87 -4.69 8.00 -1.75
C ASN A 87 -6.12 8.45 -1.45
N SER A 88 -6.86 8.85 -2.49
CA SER A 88 -8.33 8.95 -2.46
C SER A 88 -8.95 7.82 -3.27
N ILE A 89 -10.05 7.26 -2.75
CA ILE A 89 -10.71 6.07 -3.29
C ILE A 89 -12.12 6.46 -3.73
N TRP A 90 -12.41 6.23 -5.00
CA TRP A 90 -13.66 6.64 -5.64
C TRP A 90 -14.36 5.43 -6.23
N LEU A 91 -15.65 5.27 -5.95
CA LEU A 91 -16.52 4.32 -6.63
C LEU A 91 -17.10 4.98 -7.87
N VAL A 92 -16.94 4.32 -9.01
CA VAL A 92 -17.51 4.75 -10.29
C VAL A 92 -18.59 3.74 -10.69
N ASN A 93 -19.84 4.21 -10.79
CA ASN A 93 -20.97 3.47 -11.36
C ASN A 93 -21.14 3.83 -12.84
N LEU A 94 -21.44 2.84 -13.67
CA LEU A 94 -21.51 2.96 -15.12
C LEU A 94 -22.97 2.87 -15.61
N ASP A 95 -23.36 3.77 -16.51
CA ASP A 95 -24.66 3.70 -17.20
C ASP A 95 -24.74 2.48 -18.15
N THR A 96 -23.59 2.04 -18.65
CA THR A 96 -23.48 0.88 -19.54
C THR A 96 -22.35 -0.04 -19.08
N ASN A 97 -22.60 -1.35 -19.16
CA ASN A 97 -21.60 -2.33 -18.76
C ASN A 97 -20.33 -2.20 -19.60
N LEU A 98 -19.19 -2.05 -18.94
CA LEU A 98 -17.88 -2.02 -19.55
C LEU A 98 -17.34 -3.45 -19.70
N GLU A 99 -16.84 -3.78 -20.88
CA GLU A 99 -16.18 -5.06 -21.15
C GLU A 99 -14.70 -5.00 -20.78
N ILE A 100 -14.31 -5.71 -19.73
CA ILE A 100 -12.91 -5.89 -19.34
C ILE A 100 -12.37 -7.16 -19.99
N THR A 101 -11.29 -7.01 -20.76
CA THR A 101 -10.52 -8.14 -21.29
C THR A 101 -9.34 -8.41 -20.38
N GLN A 102 -9.25 -9.63 -19.85
CA GLN A 102 -8.17 -10.00 -18.94
C GLN A 102 -7.11 -10.84 -19.65
N PRO A 103 -5.82 -10.57 -19.43
CA PRO A 103 -4.79 -11.55 -19.72
C PRO A 103 -4.85 -12.66 -18.66
N THR A 104 -5.17 -13.88 -19.07
CA THR A 104 -5.00 -15.05 -18.20
C THR A 104 -3.51 -15.31 -18.01
N PHE A 105 -3.01 -15.19 -16.78
CA PHE A 105 -1.62 -15.54 -16.45
C PHE A 105 -1.38 -17.07 -16.43
N ASN A 106 -2.42 -17.87 -16.66
CA ASN A 106 -2.28 -19.29 -16.94
C ASN A 106 -1.91 -19.50 -18.41
N ASN A 107 -0.97 -20.40 -18.66
CA ASN A 107 -0.37 -20.78 -19.95
C ASN A 107 -1.38 -21.34 -21.01
N GLY A 108 -2.46 -20.62 -21.28
CA GLY A 108 -3.53 -20.96 -22.22
C GLY A 108 -4.15 -19.68 -22.78
N SER A 109 -4.27 -19.63 -24.11
CA SER A 109 -4.70 -18.50 -24.93
C SER A 109 -6.21 -18.17 -24.82
N SER A 110 -6.78 -18.11 -23.63
CA SER A 110 -8.20 -17.73 -23.44
C SER A 110 -8.32 -16.49 -22.59
N SER A 111 -8.51 -15.33 -23.21
CA SER A 111 -8.92 -14.11 -22.50
C SER A 111 -10.34 -14.27 -21.97
N GLU A 112 -10.54 -14.13 -20.66
CA GLU A 112 -11.88 -14.02 -20.09
C GLU A 112 -12.41 -12.59 -20.29
N HIS A 113 -13.65 -12.52 -20.77
CA HIS A 113 -14.39 -11.29 -20.98
C HIS A 113 -15.39 -11.15 -19.85
N ARG A 114 -15.25 -10.09 -19.04
CA ARG A 114 -16.17 -9.78 -17.94
C ARG A 114 -16.82 -8.43 -18.19
N LEU A 115 -18.14 -8.39 -18.04
CA LEU A 115 -18.90 -7.14 -18.01
C LEU A 115 -18.92 -6.62 -16.57
N ILE A 116 -18.60 -5.35 -16.38
CA ILE A 116 -18.67 -4.67 -15.09
C ILE A 116 -19.61 -3.46 -15.18
N ASP A 117 -20.36 -3.21 -14.12
CA ASP A 117 -21.24 -2.06 -13.96
C ASP A 117 -20.66 -1.00 -13.02
N ARG A 118 -19.58 -1.34 -12.29
CA ARG A 118 -18.89 -0.46 -11.36
C ARG A 118 -17.44 -0.84 -11.16
N TYR A 119 -16.62 0.11 -10.75
CA TYR A 119 -15.20 -0.09 -10.43
C TYR A 119 -14.68 0.97 -9.45
N ILE A 120 -13.51 0.72 -8.87
CA ILE A 120 -12.82 1.67 -7.99
C ILE A 120 -11.74 2.42 -8.77
N VAL A 121 -11.58 3.71 -8.49
CA VAL A 121 -10.44 4.53 -8.91
C VAL A 121 -9.70 5.01 -7.66
N ARG A 122 -8.43 4.62 -7.53
CA ARG A 122 -7.49 5.17 -6.55
C ARG A 122 -6.67 6.28 -7.20
N ILE A 123 -6.62 7.43 -6.53
CA ILE A 123 -5.86 8.61 -6.94
C ILE A 123 -4.83 8.94 -5.85
N PRO A 124 -3.53 8.93 -6.17
CA PRO A 124 -2.48 9.35 -5.24
C PRO A 124 -2.64 10.82 -4.82
N CYS A 125 -2.28 11.11 -3.57
CA CYS A 125 -2.17 12.44 -3.00
C CYS A 125 -0.80 13.06 -3.35
N ALA A 126 -0.62 14.35 -3.03
CA ALA A 126 0.63 15.06 -3.32
C ALA A 126 1.86 14.46 -2.61
N ASP A 127 1.65 13.87 -1.43
CA ASP A 127 2.74 13.34 -0.59
C ASP A 127 3.17 11.91 -0.97
N SER A 128 2.55 11.29 -1.98
CA SER A 128 2.88 9.93 -2.42
C SER A 128 4.29 9.80 -3.03
N LEU A 129 4.93 8.64 -2.86
CA LEU A 129 6.23 8.29 -3.46
C LEU A 129 6.11 7.95 -4.95
N LEU A 130 5.72 8.92 -5.77
CA LEU A 130 5.49 8.74 -7.19
C LEU A 130 6.77 8.67 -8.03
N PRO A 131 6.83 7.83 -9.09
CA PRO A 131 5.83 6.85 -9.53
C PRO A 131 5.88 5.50 -8.78
N CYS A 132 6.86 5.34 -7.88
CA CYS A 132 7.20 4.06 -7.27
C CYS A 132 6.06 3.44 -6.47
N GLN A 133 5.29 4.21 -5.71
CA GLN A 133 4.17 3.71 -4.88
C GLN A 133 3.08 3.06 -5.72
N VAL A 134 2.61 3.74 -6.77
CA VAL A 134 1.60 3.19 -7.71
C VAL A 134 2.13 1.95 -8.42
N SER A 135 3.37 2.02 -8.91
CA SER A 135 3.98 0.87 -9.61
C SER A 135 4.11 -0.32 -8.67
N ASN A 136 4.59 -0.11 -7.46
CA ASN A 136 4.81 -1.15 -6.47
C ASN A 136 3.50 -1.86 -6.08
N GLU A 137 2.45 -1.09 -5.80
CA GLU A 137 1.14 -1.64 -5.46
C GLU A 137 0.58 -2.54 -6.58
N VAL A 138 0.61 -2.04 -7.82
CA VAL A 138 0.12 -2.79 -8.98
C VAL A 138 0.93 -4.06 -9.19
N ALA A 139 2.25 -3.99 -8.99
CA ALA A 139 3.13 -5.14 -9.16
C ALA A 139 2.81 -6.26 -8.16
N PHE A 140 2.71 -5.94 -6.87
CA PHE A 140 2.42 -6.96 -5.86
C PHE A 140 1.01 -7.53 -6.00
N ARG A 141 0.01 -6.73 -6.32
CA ARG A 141 -1.35 -7.24 -6.56
C ARG A 141 -1.39 -8.20 -7.74
N ARG A 142 -0.76 -7.86 -8.87
CA ARG A 142 -0.64 -8.78 -10.01
C ARG A 142 0.13 -10.05 -9.66
N PHE A 143 1.17 -9.93 -8.85
CA PHE A 143 2.00 -11.06 -8.43
C PHE A 143 1.22 -12.04 -7.52
N VAL A 144 0.51 -11.55 -6.49
CA VAL A 144 -0.19 -12.40 -5.51
C VAL A 144 -1.50 -13.01 -6.02
N VAL A 145 -2.11 -12.44 -7.07
CA VAL A 145 -3.24 -13.09 -7.77
C VAL A 145 -2.86 -14.51 -8.21
N SER A 146 -1.62 -14.74 -8.63
CA SER A 146 -1.13 -16.09 -9.00
C SER A 146 -0.93 -17.05 -7.81
N LYS A 147 -1.10 -16.56 -6.58
CA LYS A 147 -0.80 -17.25 -5.32
C LYS A 147 -2.02 -17.54 -4.46
N HIS A 148 -3.23 -17.39 -5.00
CA HIS A 148 -4.52 -17.60 -4.31
C HIS A 148 -4.79 -16.63 -3.14
N VAL A 149 -4.17 -15.46 -3.16
CA VAL A 149 -4.52 -14.36 -2.25
C VAL A 149 -5.64 -13.55 -2.90
N PHE A 150 -6.75 -13.34 -2.18
CA PHE A 150 -7.87 -12.55 -2.67
C PHE A 150 -7.50 -11.06 -2.62
N VAL A 151 -7.29 -10.45 -3.77
CA VAL A 151 -6.99 -9.02 -3.90
C VAL A 151 -7.85 -8.43 -5.03
N PRO A 152 -8.23 -7.14 -4.98
CA PRO A 152 -8.96 -6.53 -6.08
C PRO A 152 -8.13 -6.56 -7.35
N GLN A 153 -8.75 -6.90 -8.48
CA GLN A 153 -8.04 -6.96 -9.75
C GLN A 153 -7.74 -5.55 -10.30
N VAL A 154 -6.51 -5.32 -10.75
CA VAL A 154 -6.13 -4.07 -11.44
C VAL A 154 -6.56 -4.12 -12.91
N TYR A 155 -7.48 -3.23 -13.31
CA TYR A 155 -7.95 -3.09 -14.68
C TYR A 155 -7.08 -2.17 -15.53
N ALA A 156 -6.58 -1.08 -14.94
CA ALA A 156 -5.64 -0.17 -15.56
C ALA A 156 -4.92 0.65 -14.49
N TYR A 157 -3.78 1.21 -14.85
CA TYR A 157 -3.07 2.14 -13.99
C TYR A 157 -2.24 3.11 -14.84
N SER A 158 -1.89 4.25 -14.24
CA SER A 158 -0.88 5.16 -14.73
C SER A 158 0.03 5.52 -13.57
N ALA A 159 1.33 5.27 -13.71
CA ALA A 159 2.33 5.58 -12.70
C ALA A 159 3.31 6.59 -13.28
N THR A 160 3.19 7.84 -12.86
CA THR A 160 4.03 8.95 -13.33
C THR A 160 4.58 9.71 -12.14
N SER A 161 5.54 10.62 -12.36
CA SER A 161 6.04 11.50 -11.29
C SER A 161 5.06 12.61 -10.90
N ASP A 162 3.94 12.73 -11.61
CA ASP A 162 2.91 13.73 -11.39
C ASP A 162 1.68 13.04 -10.76
N PRO A 163 1.24 13.46 -9.56
CA PRO A 163 0.03 12.91 -8.95
C PRO A 163 -1.18 13.07 -9.86
N ASP A 164 -1.27 14.12 -10.67
CA ASP A 164 -2.43 14.40 -11.53
C ASP A 164 -2.59 13.37 -12.65
N THR A 165 -1.48 12.88 -13.20
CA THR A 165 -1.51 11.85 -14.24
C THR A 165 -1.39 10.43 -13.69
N SER A 166 -1.36 10.25 -12.37
CA SER A 166 -1.26 8.93 -11.73
C SER A 166 -2.61 8.43 -11.19
N TYR A 167 -2.90 7.14 -11.36
CA TYR A 167 -4.11 6.48 -10.87
C TYR A 167 -4.00 4.94 -10.92
N ILE A 168 -4.89 4.27 -10.19
CA ILE A 168 -5.19 2.83 -10.34
C ILE A 168 -6.70 2.68 -10.51
N ALA A 169 -7.13 1.96 -11.55
CA ALA A 169 -8.52 1.58 -11.76
C ALA A 169 -8.65 0.06 -11.54
N GLU A 170 -9.58 -0.36 -10.70
CA GLU A 170 -9.61 -1.71 -10.15
C GLU A 170 -11.00 -2.25 -9.86
N GLU A 171 -11.08 -3.55 -9.60
CA GLU A 171 -12.30 -4.23 -9.20
C GLU A 171 -12.89 -3.65 -7.91
N TYR A 172 -14.19 -3.36 -7.96
CA TYR A 172 -14.97 -3.17 -6.75
C TYR A 172 -15.30 -4.53 -6.13
N ILE A 173 -14.96 -4.70 -4.85
CA ILE A 173 -15.29 -5.88 -4.06
C ILE A 173 -16.32 -5.49 -3.02
N GLU A 174 -17.48 -6.15 -3.06
CA GLU A 174 -18.51 -6.02 -2.05
C GLU A 174 -18.00 -6.62 -0.72
N GLY A 175 -17.94 -5.80 0.33
CA GLY A 175 -17.51 -6.23 1.65
C GLY A 175 -17.41 -5.07 2.64
N ILE A 176 -17.28 -5.40 3.91
CA ILE A 176 -17.11 -4.43 5.00
C ILE A 176 -15.76 -4.70 5.66
N PRO A 177 -14.94 -3.67 5.99
CA PRO A 177 -13.67 -3.88 6.66
C PRO A 177 -13.82 -4.68 7.97
N LEU A 178 -12.90 -5.59 8.22
CA LEU A 178 -12.88 -6.44 9.42
C LEU A 178 -12.95 -5.60 10.69
N SER A 179 -12.23 -4.48 10.74
CA SER A 179 -12.25 -3.56 11.89
C SER A 179 -13.63 -2.99 12.20
N THR A 180 -14.49 -2.84 11.20
CA THR A 180 -15.85 -2.33 11.39
C THR A 180 -16.80 -3.40 11.93
N VAL A 181 -16.63 -4.66 11.52
CA VAL A 181 -17.55 -5.75 11.88
C VAL A 181 -17.04 -6.63 13.03
N TRP A 182 -15.79 -6.43 13.48
CA TRP A 182 -15.13 -7.28 14.47
C TRP A 182 -15.96 -7.51 15.73
N THR A 183 -16.48 -6.44 16.31
CA THR A 183 -17.27 -6.47 17.56
C THR A 183 -18.63 -7.16 17.41
N THR A 184 -19.10 -7.36 16.18
CA THR A 184 -20.36 -8.05 15.90
C THR A 184 -20.21 -9.58 15.89
N PHE A 185 -18.98 -10.08 15.78
CA PHE A 185 -18.69 -11.51 15.74
C PHE A 185 -18.68 -12.15 17.13
N ASN A 186 -19.21 -13.36 17.23
CA ASN A 186 -19.06 -14.17 18.44
C ASN A 186 -17.65 -14.78 18.53
N SER A 187 -17.30 -15.33 19.69
CA SER A 187 -15.95 -15.87 19.95
C SER A 187 -15.51 -16.96 18.95
N SER A 188 -16.42 -17.81 18.48
CA SER A 188 -16.08 -18.86 17.50
C SER A 188 -15.82 -18.29 16.11
N GLN A 189 -16.52 -17.22 15.73
CA GLN A 189 -16.28 -16.51 14.47
C GLN A 189 -14.94 -15.78 14.54
N LYS A 190 -14.68 -15.04 15.64
CA LYS A 190 -13.40 -14.37 15.87
C LYS A 190 -12.22 -15.36 15.80
N ASP A 191 -12.35 -16.53 16.42
CA ASP A 191 -11.36 -17.62 16.39
C ASP A 191 -11.07 -18.13 14.97
N SER A 192 -12.13 -18.39 14.19
CA SER A 192 -12.01 -18.82 12.80
C SER A 192 -11.38 -17.74 11.92
N ILE A 193 -11.72 -16.47 12.14
CA ILE A 193 -11.17 -15.34 11.37
C ILE A 193 -9.70 -15.11 11.73
N ALA A 194 -9.34 -15.14 13.02
CA ALA A 194 -7.96 -15.04 13.48
C ALA A 194 -7.07 -16.13 12.86
N HIS A 195 -7.54 -17.38 12.81
CA HIS A 195 -6.86 -18.46 12.08
C HIS A 195 -6.70 -18.16 10.59
N LYS A 196 -7.71 -17.58 9.94
CA LYS A 196 -7.65 -17.20 8.52
C LYS A 196 -6.61 -16.11 8.28
N VAL A 197 -6.57 -15.09 9.14
CA VAL A 197 -5.56 -14.01 9.10
C VAL A 197 -4.16 -14.59 9.28
N ALA A 198 -3.96 -15.46 10.27
CA ALA A 198 -2.68 -16.15 10.48
C ALA A 198 -2.26 -16.98 9.25
N SER A 199 -3.20 -17.68 8.60
CA SER A 199 -2.91 -18.39 7.35
C SER A 199 -2.44 -17.46 6.24
N ILE A 200 -3.07 -16.28 6.08
CA ILE A 200 -2.63 -15.29 5.10
C ILE A 200 -1.20 -14.86 5.39
N VAL A 201 -0.86 -14.54 6.64
CA VAL A 201 0.50 -14.16 7.05
C VAL A 201 1.51 -15.24 6.67
N VAL A 202 1.22 -16.50 6.99
CA VAL A 202 2.11 -17.63 6.68
C VAL A 202 2.25 -17.82 5.16
N ASP A 203 1.15 -17.73 4.41
CA ASP A 203 1.18 -17.87 2.95
C ASP A 203 2.05 -16.78 2.30
N LEU A 204 2.01 -15.55 2.80
CA LEU A 204 2.90 -14.47 2.35
C LEU A 204 4.35 -14.73 2.76
N ALA A 205 4.57 -15.15 4.02
CA ALA A 205 5.88 -15.46 4.57
C ALA A 205 6.55 -16.69 3.94
N GLU A 206 5.87 -17.45 3.08
CA GLU A 206 6.43 -18.54 2.27
C GLU A 206 6.88 -18.10 0.87
N ILE A 207 6.50 -16.91 0.43
CA ILE A 207 6.88 -16.41 -0.90
C ILE A 207 8.26 -15.75 -0.81
N ARG A 208 9.26 -16.37 -1.43
CA ARG A 208 10.67 -15.94 -1.40
C ARG A 208 11.04 -15.04 -2.57
N PHE A 209 11.96 -14.11 -2.31
CA PHE A 209 12.59 -13.26 -3.31
C PHE A 209 14.11 -13.27 -3.17
N PRO A 210 14.84 -12.93 -4.24
CA PRO A 210 16.30 -12.86 -4.20
C PRO A 210 16.85 -11.58 -3.55
N LYS A 211 16.04 -10.53 -3.42
CA LYS A 211 16.47 -9.19 -2.99
C LYS A 211 15.41 -8.51 -2.13
N ILE A 212 15.83 -7.62 -1.26
CA ILE A 212 14.95 -6.71 -0.52
C ILE A 212 14.53 -5.59 -1.48
N GLY A 213 13.23 -5.33 -1.62
CA GLY A 213 12.77 -4.42 -2.67
C GLY A 213 11.28 -4.49 -2.97
N GLY A 214 10.83 -3.54 -3.79
CA GLY A 214 9.56 -3.62 -4.50
C GLY A 214 9.65 -4.47 -5.76
N LEU A 215 8.64 -4.37 -6.63
CA LEU A 215 8.60 -5.06 -7.92
C LEU A 215 8.21 -4.13 -9.08
N VAL A 216 8.66 -4.47 -10.29
CA VAL A 216 8.18 -3.86 -11.54
C VAL A 216 6.89 -4.56 -11.99
N PRO A 217 5.80 -3.84 -12.32
CA PRO A 217 4.49 -4.44 -12.62
C PRO A 217 4.42 -5.45 -13.75
N GLU A 218 5.24 -5.31 -14.78
CA GLU A 218 5.19 -6.14 -15.99
C GLU A 218 6.10 -7.38 -15.92
N THR A 219 7.22 -7.28 -15.21
CA THR A 219 8.26 -8.31 -15.19
C THR A 219 8.44 -8.99 -13.84
N PHE A 220 7.95 -8.37 -12.77
CA PHE A 220 8.24 -8.74 -11.38
C PHE A 220 9.75 -8.77 -11.09
N ASP A 221 10.53 -7.96 -11.79
CA ASP A 221 11.93 -7.74 -11.46
C ASP A 221 12.03 -6.90 -10.17
N PRO A 222 13.07 -7.13 -9.33
CA PRO A 222 13.29 -6.33 -8.13
C PRO A 222 13.39 -4.82 -8.42
N ALA A 223 12.68 -4.03 -7.61
CA ALA A 223 12.58 -2.58 -7.71
C ALA A 223 12.91 -1.91 -6.35
N PRO A 224 13.04 -0.57 -6.29
CA PRO A 224 13.19 0.15 -5.03
C PRO A 224 12.10 -0.17 -4.00
N THR A 225 12.43 0.04 -2.73
CA THR A 225 11.53 -0.21 -1.58
C THR A 225 10.58 0.96 -1.35
N VAL A 226 9.28 0.69 -1.15
CA VAL A 226 8.25 1.69 -0.80
C VAL A 226 7.77 1.40 0.63
N GLU A 227 7.94 2.36 1.55
CA GLU A 227 7.67 2.17 2.98
C GLU A 227 7.12 3.46 3.61
N GLY A 228 6.23 3.34 4.59
CA GLY A 228 5.68 4.48 5.33
C GLY A 228 6.75 5.38 5.95
N SER A 229 7.80 4.80 6.54
CA SER A 229 8.93 5.55 7.16
C SER A 229 9.75 6.41 6.18
N LYS A 230 9.45 6.35 4.87
CA LYS A 230 10.05 7.19 3.83
C LYS A 230 9.17 8.35 3.39
N LEU A 231 7.93 8.40 3.88
CA LEU A 231 6.94 9.42 3.52
C LEU A 231 6.85 10.51 4.59
N PHE A 232 6.81 10.12 5.86
CA PHE A 232 6.52 11.03 6.96
C PHE A 232 7.51 12.17 7.10
N LYS A 233 6.98 13.34 7.52
CA LYS A 233 7.76 14.54 7.86
C LYS A 233 8.67 14.98 6.69
N GLY A 234 8.13 15.08 5.48
CA GLY A 234 8.89 15.53 4.31
C GLY A 234 9.95 14.55 3.77
N ARG A 235 10.16 13.37 4.37
CA ARG A 235 11.14 12.37 3.88
C ARG A 235 10.92 11.97 2.42
N GLY A 236 9.67 12.03 1.95
CA GLY A 236 9.33 11.72 0.55
C GLY A 236 10.08 12.59 -0.48
N LYS A 237 10.45 13.82 -0.10
CA LYS A 237 11.24 14.74 -0.94
C LYS A 237 12.60 14.15 -1.33
N PHE A 238 13.15 13.26 -0.49
CA PHE A 238 14.48 12.69 -0.63
C PHE A 238 14.50 11.21 -1.04
N HIS A 239 13.35 10.60 -1.34
CA HIS A 239 13.31 9.19 -1.78
C HIS A 239 13.71 9.02 -3.25
N ARG A 240 15.00 9.23 -3.57
CA ARG A 240 15.57 9.11 -4.92
C ARG A 240 17.01 8.59 -4.89
N LYS A 241 17.40 7.91 -5.97
CA LYS A 241 18.77 7.34 -6.14
C LYS A 241 19.88 8.37 -6.06
N ASP A 242 19.57 9.64 -6.31
CA ASP A 242 20.54 10.74 -6.25
C ASP A 242 20.93 11.11 -4.80
N TYR A 243 20.10 10.74 -3.82
CA TYR A 243 20.27 11.12 -2.42
C TYR A 243 20.78 9.95 -1.57
N TYR A 244 20.27 8.75 -1.82
CA TYR A 244 20.75 7.53 -1.18
C TYR A 244 20.36 6.29 -2.00
N HIS A 245 20.88 5.12 -1.61
CA HIS A 245 20.55 3.85 -2.25
C HIS A 245 19.11 3.43 -1.88
N ILE A 246 18.14 3.59 -2.76
CA ILE A 246 16.71 3.24 -2.49
C ILE A 246 16.34 1.77 -2.74
N GLY A 247 17.32 0.97 -3.16
CA GLY A 247 17.15 -0.44 -3.52
C GLY A 247 16.96 -0.68 -5.02
N PRO A 248 16.70 -1.94 -5.41
CA PRO A 248 16.64 -3.14 -4.56
C PRO A 248 17.99 -3.47 -3.92
N TYR A 249 18.00 -4.20 -2.81
CA TYR A 249 19.21 -4.53 -2.04
C TYR A 249 19.52 -6.02 -2.07
N GLU A 250 20.79 -6.39 -2.17
CA GLU A 250 21.26 -7.77 -2.22
C GLU A 250 21.32 -8.44 -0.84
N SER A 251 21.41 -7.65 0.24
CA SER A 251 21.57 -8.14 1.61
C SER A 251 20.86 -7.25 2.63
N THR A 252 20.53 -7.83 3.79
CA THR A 252 20.06 -7.11 4.97
C THR A 252 21.04 -6.02 5.37
N LYS A 253 22.35 -6.29 5.30
CA LYS A 253 23.37 -5.29 5.63
C LYS A 253 23.29 -4.06 4.72
N GLU A 254 23.19 -4.27 3.42
CA GLU A 254 23.08 -3.17 2.44
C GLU A 254 21.84 -2.33 2.70
N TYR A 255 20.71 -2.99 2.95
CA TYR A 255 19.46 -2.32 3.30
C TYR A 255 19.58 -1.50 4.61
N MET A 256 20.16 -2.07 5.67
CA MET A 256 20.38 -1.37 6.94
C MET A 256 21.27 -0.12 6.77
N LEU A 257 22.36 -0.23 5.99
CA LEU A 257 23.24 0.91 5.70
C LEU A 257 22.53 2.00 4.91
N ALA A 258 21.71 1.62 3.93
CA ALA A 258 20.90 2.54 3.16
C ALA A 258 19.84 3.25 4.02
N SER A 259 19.27 2.59 5.02
CA SER A 259 18.36 3.23 5.97
C SER A 259 19.06 4.28 6.84
N TYR A 260 20.31 4.06 7.24
CA TYR A 260 21.11 5.12 7.86
C TYR A 260 21.41 6.26 6.89
N ASP A 261 21.77 5.95 5.64
CA ASP A 261 22.03 6.97 4.62
C ASP A 261 20.81 7.84 4.36
N LYS A 262 19.61 7.24 4.33
CA LYS A 262 18.32 7.95 4.24
C LYS A 262 18.17 8.97 5.36
N GLU A 263 18.31 8.55 6.62
CA GLU A 263 18.09 9.44 7.78
C GLU A 263 19.20 10.49 7.91
N ILE A 264 20.46 10.12 7.66
CA ILE A 264 21.58 11.07 7.62
C ILE A 264 21.32 12.14 6.56
N TYR A 265 20.88 11.75 5.36
CA TYR A 265 20.57 12.69 4.30
C TYR A 265 19.40 13.59 4.68
N TYR A 266 18.31 13.00 5.20
CA TYR A 266 17.12 13.72 5.65
C TYR A 266 17.48 14.79 6.68
N TYR A 267 18.04 14.44 7.84
CA TYR A 267 18.35 15.41 8.89
C TYR A 267 19.44 16.42 8.51
N SER A 268 20.24 16.14 7.47
CA SER A 268 21.22 17.10 6.94
C SER A 268 20.61 18.13 5.97
N ASN A 269 19.42 17.87 5.42
CA ASN A 269 18.86 18.65 4.30
C ASN A 269 17.37 19.01 4.45
N ALA A 270 16.68 18.50 5.47
CA ALA A 270 15.27 18.76 5.73
C ALA A 270 15.03 20.24 6.03
N ASP A 271 13.85 20.71 5.65
CA ASP A 271 13.37 22.02 6.06
C ASP A 271 13.11 22.02 7.58
N GLU A 272 13.26 23.16 8.26
CA GLU A 272 13.03 23.24 9.72
C GLU A 272 11.61 22.77 10.08
N ASP A 273 10.61 23.10 9.25
CA ASP A 273 9.21 22.70 9.44
C ASP A 273 8.96 21.18 9.32
N ASP A 274 9.87 20.44 8.67
CA ASP A 274 9.79 18.98 8.59
C ASP A 274 10.38 18.32 9.86
N ILE A 275 11.23 19.02 10.61
CA ILE A 275 11.88 18.47 11.81
C ILE A 275 10.99 18.74 13.02
N ASP A 276 10.58 17.66 13.69
CA ASP A 276 9.87 17.76 14.96
C ASP A 276 10.84 18.17 16.08
N GLU A 277 10.91 19.48 16.35
CA GLU A 277 11.80 20.07 17.35
C GLU A 277 11.63 19.46 18.75
N SER A 278 10.45 18.94 19.08
CA SER A 278 10.18 18.33 20.39
C SER A 278 10.98 17.04 20.63
N LEU A 279 11.46 16.39 19.57
CA LEU A 279 12.31 15.21 19.66
C LEU A 279 13.79 15.55 19.95
N PHE A 280 14.16 16.83 19.88
CA PHE A 280 15.57 17.29 19.93
C PHE A 280 15.87 18.15 21.16
N GLU A 281 15.12 18.00 22.25
CA GLU A 281 15.34 18.75 23.49
C GLU A 281 16.74 18.50 24.09
N ASP A 282 17.21 17.25 24.04
CA ASP A 282 18.45 16.81 24.67
C ASP A 282 19.67 16.80 23.72
N ILE A 283 19.45 16.97 22.41
CA ILE A 283 20.49 16.83 21.40
C ILE A 283 20.17 17.67 20.16
N SER A 284 21.18 18.38 19.65
CA SER A 284 21.02 19.10 18.37
C SER A 284 20.91 18.14 17.18
N VAL A 285 20.19 18.55 16.13
CA VAL A 285 20.09 17.81 14.86
C VAL A 285 21.47 17.45 14.32
N ALA A 286 22.43 18.37 14.37
CA ALA A 286 23.80 18.14 13.91
C ALA A 286 24.50 17.02 14.70
N ASN A 287 24.36 16.98 16.03
CA ASN A 287 24.92 15.91 16.84
C ASN A 287 24.22 14.58 16.59
N PHE A 288 22.90 14.60 16.36
CA PHE A 288 22.16 13.39 16.01
C PHE A 288 22.63 12.81 14.67
N VAL A 289 22.87 13.65 13.67
CA VAL A 289 23.48 13.22 12.40
C VAL A 289 24.84 12.56 12.61
N GLU A 290 25.70 13.09 13.49
CA GLU A 290 26.97 12.44 13.81
C GLU A 290 26.75 11.09 14.51
N HIS A 291 25.80 10.98 15.45
CA HIS A 291 25.44 9.69 16.06
C HIS A 291 24.97 8.66 15.02
N LEU A 292 24.17 9.08 14.03
CA LEU A 292 23.75 8.20 12.94
C LEU A 292 24.94 7.74 12.10
N ARG A 293 25.90 8.63 11.79
CA ARG A 293 27.13 8.27 11.06
C ARG A 293 27.99 7.28 11.83
N GLU A 294 28.11 7.45 13.15
CA GLU A 294 28.82 6.52 14.02
C GLU A 294 28.15 5.14 14.03
N LYS A 295 26.82 5.08 14.23
CA LYS A 295 26.04 3.85 14.19
C LYS A 295 26.17 3.15 12.83
N ARG A 296 26.05 3.90 11.73
CA ARG A 296 26.26 3.38 10.37
C ARG A 296 27.65 2.78 10.20
N ALA A 297 28.71 3.47 10.63
CA ALA A 297 30.09 2.97 10.52
C ALA A 297 30.35 1.73 11.39
N VAL A 298 29.64 1.58 12.51
CA VAL A 298 29.63 0.37 13.33
C VAL A 298 28.92 -0.77 12.58
N THR A 299 27.72 -0.52 12.05
CA THR A 299 26.94 -1.50 11.25
C THR A 299 27.71 -1.99 10.03
N GLU A 300 28.47 -1.12 9.36
CA GLU A 300 29.31 -1.48 8.20
C GLU A 300 30.39 -2.52 8.56
N LYS A 301 30.84 -2.55 9.81
CA LYS A 301 31.85 -3.51 10.29
C LYS A 301 31.24 -4.80 10.83
N MET A 302 29.94 -4.85 11.06
CA MET A 302 29.24 -6.03 11.57
C MET A 302 29.12 -7.10 10.48
N ASP A 303 29.19 -8.35 10.90
CA ASP A 303 28.80 -9.50 10.09
C ASP A 303 27.31 -9.75 10.30
N ILE A 304 26.49 -9.27 9.35
CA ILE A 304 25.04 -9.40 9.39
C ILE A 304 24.66 -10.52 8.45
N LYS A 305 24.05 -11.57 9.00
CA LYS A 305 23.55 -12.70 8.23
C LYS A 305 22.21 -12.35 7.63
N ASP A 306 22.01 -12.76 6.38
CA ASP A 306 20.74 -12.61 5.71
C ASP A 306 19.76 -13.69 6.18
N GLU A 307 18.59 -13.23 6.57
CA GLU A 307 17.39 -14.07 6.67
C GLU A 307 16.79 -14.21 5.26
N PRO A 308 15.97 -15.23 5.00
CA PRO A 308 15.18 -15.28 3.78
C PRO A 308 14.36 -14.00 3.58
N PHE A 309 14.42 -13.45 2.36
CA PHE A 309 13.59 -12.31 1.99
C PHE A 309 12.24 -12.79 1.48
N VAL A 310 11.17 -12.28 2.07
CA VAL A 310 9.81 -12.77 1.89
C VAL A 310 8.83 -11.67 1.61
N LEU A 311 7.65 -12.01 1.10
CA LEU A 311 6.58 -11.04 0.93
C LEU A 311 6.08 -10.56 2.28
N VAL A 312 6.19 -9.25 2.52
CA VAL A 312 5.52 -8.56 3.63
C VAL A 312 4.50 -7.60 3.02
N HIS A 313 3.28 -7.59 3.57
CA HIS A 313 2.20 -6.70 3.12
C HIS A 313 2.55 -5.22 3.36
N GLY A 314 3.21 -4.93 4.49
CA GLY A 314 3.65 -3.58 4.88
C GLY A 314 2.61 -2.75 5.62
N ASP A 315 1.34 -3.18 5.63
CA ASP A 315 0.22 -2.51 6.32
C ASP A 315 -0.98 -3.46 6.55
N LEU A 316 -0.76 -4.65 7.10
CA LEU A 316 -1.83 -5.65 7.25
C LEU A 316 -2.55 -5.47 8.59
N HIS A 317 -3.76 -4.93 8.56
CA HIS A 317 -4.63 -4.78 9.73
C HIS A 317 -6.10 -4.84 9.33
N GLY A 318 -7.01 -4.80 10.31
CA GLY A 318 -8.44 -5.04 10.12
C GLY A 318 -9.14 -4.10 9.12
N ARG A 319 -8.61 -2.90 8.83
CA ARG A 319 -9.18 -2.04 7.78
C ARG A 319 -8.84 -2.52 6.37
N ASN A 320 -7.71 -3.18 6.23
CA ASN A 320 -7.19 -3.67 4.97
C ASN A 320 -7.64 -5.12 4.68
N ILE A 321 -8.62 -5.63 5.44
CA ILE A 321 -9.25 -6.93 5.22
C ILE A 321 -10.75 -6.73 5.04
N LEU A 322 -11.28 -6.98 3.84
CA LEU A 322 -12.72 -6.95 3.59
C LEU A 322 -13.36 -8.28 3.97
N MET A 323 -14.53 -8.20 4.60
CA MET A 323 -15.35 -9.32 5.02
C MET A 323 -16.67 -9.37 4.24
N SER A 324 -17.07 -10.58 3.85
CA SER A 324 -18.42 -10.90 3.37
C SER A 324 -19.03 -11.92 4.31
N GLY A 325 -19.82 -11.45 5.28
CA GLY A 325 -20.22 -12.28 6.42
C GLY A 325 -19.00 -12.63 7.27
N ASP A 326 -18.75 -13.91 7.51
CA ASP A 326 -17.60 -14.41 8.27
C ASP A 326 -16.42 -14.87 7.38
N GLN A 327 -16.46 -14.58 6.08
CA GLN A 327 -15.41 -14.92 5.12
C GLN A 327 -14.61 -13.70 4.70
N VAL A 328 -13.28 -13.87 4.60
CA VAL A 328 -12.40 -12.87 3.98
C VAL A 328 -12.72 -12.77 2.49
N ALA A 329 -13.16 -11.59 2.06
CA ALA A 329 -13.48 -11.27 0.67
C ALA A 329 -12.25 -10.75 -0.09
N ALA A 330 -11.41 -9.92 0.56
CA ALA A 330 -10.19 -9.40 -0.04
C ALA A 330 -9.20 -8.85 1.01
N VAL A 331 -7.92 -8.81 0.63
CA VAL A 331 -6.87 -8.05 1.29
C VAL A 331 -6.55 -6.83 0.43
N LEU A 332 -6.63 -5.65 1.03
CA LEU A 332 -6.49 -4.34 0.39
C LEU A 332 -5.14 -3.69 0.75
N ASP A 333 -4.84 -2.60 0.05
CA ASP A 333 -3.74 -1.67 0.36
C ASP A 333 -2.31 -2.23 0.34
N TRP A 334 -1.90 -2.69 -0.84
CA TRP A 334 -0.58 -3.28 -1.08
C TRP A 334 0.51 -2.25 -1.39
N GLU A 335 0.31 -0.97 -1.06
CA GLU A 335 1.21 0.10 -1.50
C GLU A 335 2.60 0.03 -0.85
N PHE A 336 2.65 -0.47 0.39
CA PHE A 336 3.88 -0.73 1.14
C PHE A 336 4.37 -2.18 1.08
N ALA A 337 3.75 -2.99 0.21
CA ALA A 337 4.18 -4.36 0.03
C ALA A 337 5.61 -4.40 -0.50
N GLY A 338 6.37 -5.40 -0.09
CA GLY A 338 7.76 -5.52 -0.49
C GLY A 338 8.33 -6.87 -0.09
N SER A 339 9.50 -7.16 -0.62
CA SER A 339 10.32 -8.22 -0.07
C SER A 339 11.22 -7.69 1.04
N TYR A 340 11.13 -8.31 2.22
CA TYR A 340 11.92 -7.96 3.40
C TYR A 340 12.35 -9.23 4.17
N PRO A 341 13.34 -9.15 5.07
CA PRO A 341 13.71 -10.26 5.96
C PRO A 341 12.52 -10.82 6.76
N TRP A 342 12.56 -12.11 7.10
CA TRP A 342 11.48 -12.79 7.83
C TRP A 342 11.07 -12.09 9.14
N SER A 343 12.02 -11.50 9.86
CA SER A 343 11.77 -10.76 11.10
C SER A 343 10.78 -9.60 10.92
N GLU A 344 10.60 -9.12 9.69
CA GLU A 344 9.76 -7.99 9.34
C GLU A 344 8.30 -8.37 9.07
N VAL A 345 7.94 -9.65 9.14
CA VAL A 345 6.57 -10.12 8.89
C VAL A 345 5.61 -9.73 10.02
N LEU A 346 6.09 -9.75 11.28
CA LEU A 346 5.29 -9.48 12.50
C LEU A 346 5.90 -8.40 13.40
N SER A 347 6.80 -7.57 12.86
CA SER A 347 7.68 -6.67 13.64
C SER A 347 6.97 -5.56 14.43
N ASP A 348 5.68 -5.29 14.18
CA ASP A 348 4.95 -4.15 14.75
C ASP A 348 3.90 -4.54 15.80
N GLY A 349 4.28 -5.39 16.75
CA GLY A 349 3.43 -5.67 17.92
C GLY A 349 2.30 -6.68 17.68
N GLY A 350 1.82 -6.88 16.45
CA GLY A 350 0.78 -7.86 16.11
C GLY A 350 0.01 -7.49 14.85
N ILE A 351 -1.17 -8.07 14.67
CA ILE A 351 -2.14 -7.64 13.66
C ILE A 351 -3.37 -7.15 14.40
N ASP A 352 -3.62 -5.85 14.30
CA ASP A 352 -4.82 -5.23 14.85
C ASP A 352 -6.04 -5.64 14.03
N VAL A 353 -7.07 -6.10 14.71
CA VAL A 353 -8.33 -6.57 14.12
C VAL A 353 -9.43 -5.51 14.18
N VAL A 354 -9.26 -4.48 15.02
CA VAL A 354 -10.19 -3.36 15.24
C VAL A 354 -9.42 -2.05 15.45
N GLU A 355 -10.06 -0.90 15.24
CA GLU A 355 -9.46 0.39 15.59
C GLU A 355 -9.43 0.57 17.12
N ALA A 356 -8.28 0.97 17.67
CA ALA A 356 -8.07 1.13 19.11
C ALA A 356 -8.60 2.49 19.64
N ASP A 357 -9.87 2.80 19.38
CA ASP A 357 -10.50 4.06 19.78
C ASP A 357 -10.97 4.08 21.26
N SER A 358 -10.78 2.96 21.98
CA SER A 358 -11.07 2.84 23.42
C SER A 358 -10.19 1.75 24.05
N GLU A 359 -10.03 1.81 25.38
CA GLU A 359 -9.30 0.78 26.15
C GLU A 359 -9.86 -0.64 25.90
N GLU A 360 -11.18 -0.78 25.74
CA GLU A 360 -11.82 -2.08 25.43
C GLU A 360 -11.40 -2.62 24.04
N LEU A 361 -11.24 -1.73 23.06
CA LEU A 361 -10.83 -2.14 21.71
C LEU A 361 -9.31 -2.38 21.62
N GLU A 362 -8.52 -1.65 22.41
CA GLU A 362 -7.10 -1.94 22.61
C GLU A 362 -6.90 -3.33 23.24
N GLU A 363 -7.64 -3.66 24.30
CA GLU A 363 -7.64 -5.01 24.89
C GLU A 363 -8.04 -6.09 23.87
N GLU A 364 -9.02 -5.81 22.99
CA GLU A 364 -9.37 -6.73 21.91
C GLU A 364 -8.21 -6.97 20.94
N ASN A 365 -7.47 -5.93 20.55
CA ASN A 365 -6.27 -6.07 19.72
C ASN A 365 -5.16 -6.82 20.43
N GLU A 366 -4.91 -6.58 21.72
CA GLU A 366 -3.91 -7.33 22.49
C GLU A 366 -4.23 -8.83 22.53
N ILE A 367 -5.48 -9.17 22.86
CA ILE A 367 -5.93 -10.57 22.98
C ILE A 367 -5.83 -11.27 21.61
N TRP A 368 -6.37 -10.65 20.57
CA TRP A 368 -6.49 -11.31 19.27
C TRP A 368 -5.22 -11.22 18.44
N GLY A 369 -4.44 -10.15 18.56
CA GLY A 369 -3.08 -10.06 18.02
C GLY A 369 -2.18 -11.15 18.60
N GLY A 370 -2.28 -11.40 19.91
CA GLY A 370 -1.60 -12.52 20.57
C GLY A 370 -2.01 -13.88 20.01
N LYS A 371 -3.32 -14.14 19.88
CA LYS A 371 -3.83 -15.40 19.30
C LYS A 371 -3.45 -15.59 17.84
N ILE A 372 -3.47 -14.53 17.03
CA ILE A 372 -3.04 -14.59 15.64
C ILE A 372 -1.56 -15.00 15.59
N ARG A 373 -0.71 -14.41 16.44
CA ARG A 373 0.71 -14.80 16.55
C ARG A 373 0.88 -16.27 16.94
N GLU A 374 0.12 -16.76 17.93
CA GLU A 374 0.10 -18.18 18.30
C GLU A 374 -0.31 -19.08 17.12
N TYR A 375 -1.33 -18.69 16.36
CA TYR A 375 -1.73 -19.46 15.17
C TYR A 375 -0.69 -19.42 14.05
N VAL A 376 0.04 -18.31 13.88
CA VAL A 376 1.16 -18.26 12.93
C VAL A 376 2.21 -19.30 13.32
N GLU A 377 2.64 -19.31 14.59
CA GLU A 377 3.59 -20.30 15.14
C GLU A 377 3.12 -21.74 14.87
N ASP A 378 1.89 -22.05 15.29
CA ASP A 378 1.24 -23.34 15.11
C ASP A 378 1.20 -23.79 13.64
N LEU A 379 0.92 -22.86 12.72
CA LEU A 379 0.81 -23.15 11.30
C LEU A 379 2.18 -23.42 10.68
N VAL A 380 3.22 -22.63 10.99
CA VAL A 380 4.56 -22.85 10.44
C VAL A 380 5.19 -24.13 10.99
N GLU A 381 4.96 -24.47 12.26
CA GLU A 381 5.38 -25.75 12.83
C GLU A 381 4.71 -26.92 12.11
N LYS A 382 3.40 -26.83 11.86
CA LYS A 382 2.65 -27.84 11.08
C LYS A 382 3.13 -27.95 9.63
N ARG A 383 3.63 -26.85 9.04
CA ARG A 383 4.27 -26.82 7.71
C ARG A 383 5.73 -27.30 7.74
N GLY A 384 6.27 -27.64 8.91
CA GLY A 384 7.59 -28.27 9.06
C GLY A 384 8.76 -27.29 9.09
N TRP A 385 8.51 -26.02 9.46
CA TRP A 385 9.58 -25.04 9.62
C TRP A 385 10.51 -25.42 10.79
N GLU A 386 11.80 -25.08 10.67
CA GLU A 386 12.76 -25.32 11.75
C GLU A 386 12.53 -24.34 12.90
N LYS A 387 12.76 -24.76 14.15
CA LYS A 387 12.52 -23.93 15.34
C LYS A 387 13.18 -22.54 15.27
N GLY A 388 14.40 -22.47 14.73
CA GLY A 388 15.12 -21.19 14.57
C GLY A 388 14.43 -20.25 13.58
N ASP A 389 13.85 -20.79 12.50
CA ASP A 389 13.12 -20.00 11.50
C ASP A 389 11.79 -19.48 12.07
N VAL A 390 11.12 -20.30 12.89
CA VAL A 390 9.91 -19.91 13.63
C VAL A 390 10.22 -18.75 14.58
N GLU A 391 11.29 -18.84 15.37
CA GLU A 391 11.72 -17.77 16.29
C GLU A 391 12.00 -16.45 15.53
N VAL A 392 12.68 -16.52 14.38
CA VAL A 392 12.97 -15.34 13.54
C VAL A 392 11.67 -14.70 13.04
N LEU A 393 10.74 -15.49 12.49
CA LEU A 393 9.45 -15.02 11.99
C LEU A 393 8.61 -14.32 13.07
N LEU A 394 8.66 -14.82 14.31
CA LEU A 394 7.90 -14.29 15.44
C LEU A 394 8.53 -13.02 16.06
N GLY A 395 9.58 -12.47 15.43
CA GLY A 395 10.18 -11.20 15.81
C GLY A 395 11.47 -11.30 16.65
N GLU A 396 12.00 -12.51 16.88
CA GLU A 396 13.32 -12.69 17.52
C GLU A 396 14.48 -12.60 16.52
N GLY A 397 14.23 -12.07 15.32
CA GLY A 397 15.25 -11.80 14.30
C GLY A 397 16.11 -10.57 14.62
N ASN A 398 16.62 -9.91 13.58
CA ASN A 398 17.57 -8.80 13.75
C ASN A 398 16.92 -7.54 14.36
N ARG A 399 17.03 -7.36 15.69
CA ARG A 399 16.55 -6.13 16.37
C ARG A 399 17.15 -4.84 15.82
N GLY A 400 18.39 -4.89 15.32
CA GLY A 400 19.01 -3.75 14.67
C GLY A 400 18.29 -3.37 13.37
N LEU A 401 17.81 -4.36 12.61
CA LEU A 401 17.00 -4.15 11.41
C LEU A 401 15.69 -3.43 11.73
N ALA A 402 14.95 -3.92 12.73
CA ALA A 402 13.68 -3.34 13.14
C ALA A 402 13.81 -1.84 13.48
N VAL A 403 14.88 -1.48 14.20
CA VAL A 403 15.19 -0.07 14.53
C VAL A 403 15.48 0.75 13.27
N VAL A 404 16.29 0.24 12.35
CA VAL A 404 16.72 1.06 11.20
C VAL A 404 15.68 1.17 10.10
N ARG A 405 14.74 0.23 10.00
CA ARG A 405 13.63 0.30 9.04
C ARG A 405 12.60 1.38 9.41
N GLY A 406 12.38 1.58 10.71
CA GLY A 406 11.50 2.62 11.24
C GLY A 406 12.02 4.04 11.01
N GLU A 407 11.33 5.01 11.62
CA GLU A 407 11.82 6.37 11.74
C GLU A 407 12.91 6.42 12.81
N MET A 408 14.14 6.83 12.45
CA MET A 408 15.19 7.03 13.45
C MET A 408 15.03 8.42 14.08
N VAL A 409 14.81 8.43 15.38
CA VAL A 409 14.69 9.64 16.22
C VAL A 409 15.81 9.65 17.28
N PRO A 410 16.09 10.81 17.91
CA PRO A 410 17.24 11.01 18.78
C PRO A 410 17.34 10.16 20.04
#